data_AF-A0AAU9XMU0-F1
#
_entry.id   AF-A0AAU9XMU0-F1
#
_cell.length_a   1.000
_cell.length_b   1.000
_cell.length_c   1.000
_cell.angle_alpha   90.00
_cell.angle_beta   90.00
_cell.angle_gamma   90.00
#
_symmetry.space_group_name_H-M   'P 1'
#
loop_
_entity.id
_entity.type
_entity.pdbx_description
1 polymer ?
#
loop_
_entity_poly.entity_id
_entity_poly.type
_entity_poly.pdbx_seq_one_letter_code
_entity_poly.pdbx_strand_id
1 'polypeptide(L)'
;MKETHVLWIVKGIDESLTHLIKEVEELRGTVEDKDKQIEYLLMQHLYLKSYCRRENLKFFGVPESEASASEGKDAVGTIDVLRDFLHDVLGFGYPKRNMEFKRVHRIDRETVLRAGFELKDTEYMILQDFPQEIIKRRRKQMPKLKEAKKRGQKVSFSKSEPDKLFIDGKFISA
;
A
#
# COMPACT_ATOMS: atom_id res chain seq x y z
N MET A 1 -50.23 -40.79 33.60
CA MET A 1 -50.48 -39.33 33.43
C MET A 1 -49.21 -38.48 33.45
N LYS A 2 -48.18 -38.79 34.24
CA LYS A 2 -46.94 -37.98 34.29
C LYS A 2 -46.02 -38.18 33.07
N GLU A 3 -45.88 -39.40 32.56
CA GLU A 3 -45.00 -39.71 31.42
C GLU A 3 -45.42 -39.04 30.11
N THR A 4 -46.71 -38.98 29.83
CA THR A 4 -47.24 -38.30 28.64
C THR A 4 -46.95 -36.80 28.68
N HIS A 5 -47.02 -36.18 29.85
CA HIS A 5 -46.73 -34.76 30.01
C HIS A 5 -45.23 -34.45 29.84
N VAL A 6 -44.36 -35.33 30.36
CA VAL A 6 -42.91 -35.24 30.15
C VAL A 6 -42.55 -35.39 28.67
N LEU A 7 -43.22 -36.31 27.95
CA LEU A 7 -43.00 -36.52 26.51
C LEU A 7 -43.33 -35.27 25.67
N TRP A 8 -44.42 -34.57 26.00
CA TRP A 8 -44.79 -33.31 25.34
C TRP A 8 -43.77 -32.20 25.57
N ILE A 9 -43.23 -32.09 26.78
CA ILE A 9 -42.18 -31.12 27.12
C ILE A 9 -40.90 -31.44 26.34
N VAL A 10 -40.47 -32.70 26.32
CA VAL A 10 -39.27 -33.12 25.59
C VAL A 10 -39.41 -32.86 24.09
N LYS A 11 -40.59 -33.13 23.51
CA LYS A 11 -40.85 -32.85 22.10
C LYS A 11 -40.80 -31.36 21.77
N GLY A 12 -41.39 -30.51 22.62
CA GLY A 12 -41.32 -29.05 22.44
C GLY A 12 -39.89 -28.50 22.56
N ILE A 13 -39.06 -29.10 23.42
CA ILE A 13 -37.64 -28.76 23.54
C ILE A 13 -36.88 -29.17 22.27
N ASP A 14 -37.14 -30.34 21.71
CA ASP A 14 -36.48 -30.83 20.49
C ASP A 14 -36.84 -29.98 19.26
N GLU A 15 -38.12 -29.61 19.11
CA GLU A 15 -38.57 -28.67 18.08
C GLU A 15 -37.90 -27.29 18.24
N SER A 16 -37.74 -26.81 19.47
CA SER A 16 -37.04 -25.55 19.74
C SER A 16 -35.54 -25.66 19.43
N LEU A 17 -34.91 -26.79 19.76
CA LEU A 17 -33.48 -27.03 19.51
C LEU A 17 -33.19 -27.10 18.01
N THR A 18 -34.03 -27.77 17.22
CA THR A 18 -33.88 -27.84 15.76
C THR A 18 -34.03 -26.46 15.10
N HIS A 19 -34.95 -25.62 15.58
CA HIS A 19 -35.07 -24.23 15.12
C HIS A 19 -33.79 -23.43 15.43
N LEU A 20 -33.28 -23.52 16.66
CA LEU A 20 -32.05 -22.83 17.08
C LEU A 20 -30.83 -23.27 16.26
N ILE A 21 -30.70 -24.57 15.99
CA ILE A 21 -29.60 -25.09 15.15
C ILE A 21 -29.65 -24.47 13.76
N LYS A 22 -30.84 -24.44 13.16
CA LYS A 22 -31.03 -23.85 11.83
C LYS A 22 -30.67 -22.36 11.81
N GLU A 23 -31.11 -21.60 12.82
CA GLU A 23 -30.79 -20.18 12.94
C GLU A 23 -29.27 -19.95 13.11
N VAL A 24 -28.58 -20.78 13.88
CA VAL A 24 -27.12 -20.72 14.04
C VAL A 24 -26.40 -21.00 12.71
N GLU A 25 -26.88 -21.97 11.92
CA GLU A 25 -26.31 -22.26 10.60
C GLU A 25 -26.48 -21.10 9.62
N GLU A 26 -27.67 -20.51 9.57
CA GLU A 26 -27.94 -19.33 8.75
C GLU A 26 -27.07 -18.15 9.17
N LEU A 27 -27.00 -17.86 10.48
CA LEU A 27 -26.16 -16.79 11.02
C LEU A 27 -24.69 -17.01 10.66
N ARG A 28 -24.17 -18.24 10.79
CA ARG A 28 -22.79 -18.57 10.40
C ARG A 28 -22.53 -18.24 8.93
N GLY A 29 -23.44 -18.61 8.03
CA GLY A 29 -23.34 -18.25 6.62
C GLY A 29 -23.29 -16.74 6.40
N THR A 30 -24.14 -15.97 7.10
CA THR A 30 -24.10 -14.49 6.98
C THR A 30 -22.82 -13.87 7.51
N VAL A 31 -22.18 -14.47 8.54
CA VAL A 31 -20.91 -13.99 9.08
C VAL A 31 -19.79 -14.24 8.06
N GLU A 32 -19.71 -15.45 7.49
CA GLU A 32 -18.72 -15.77 6.46
C GLU A 32 -18.83 -14.85 5.23
N ASP A 33 -20.06 -14.51 4.82
CA ASP A 33 -20.26 -13.59 3.69
C ASP A 33 -19.91 -12.14 4.04
N LYS A 34 -20.16 -11.70 5.27
CA LYS A 34 -19.71 -10.38 5.75
C LYS A 34 -18.19 -10.30 5.84
N ASP A 35 -17.53 -11.36 6.28
CA ASP A 35 -16.05 -11.40 6.34
C ASP A 35 -15.44 -11.26 4.95
N LYS A 36 -15.97 -11.97 3.94
CA LYS A 36 -15.56 -11.81 2.54
C LYS A 36 -15.76 -10.38 2.04
N GLN A 37 -16.88 -9.74 2.40
CA GLN A 37 -17.15 -8.35 2.03
C GLN A 37 -16.18 -7.37 2.70
N ILE A 38 -15.87 -7.58 3.98
CA ILE A 38 -14.88 -6.78 4.71
C ILE A 38 -13.52 -6.90 4.04
N GLU A 39 -13.06 -8.11 3.72
CA GLU A 39 -11.79 -8.33 3.03
C GLU A 39 -11.74 -7.63 1.66
N TYR A 40 -12.83 -7.74 0.89
CA TYR A 40 -12.95 -7.06 -0.40
C TYR A 40 -12.86 -5.54 -0.26
N LEU A 41 -13.60 -4.94 0.67
CA LEU A 41 -13.58 -3.50 0.90
C LEU A 41 -12.23 -3.01 1.42
N LEU A 42 -11.58 -3.77 2.32
CA LEU A 42 -10.22 -3.48 2.78
C LEU A 42 -9.22 -3.48 1.62
N MET A 43 -9.37 -4.41 0.68
CA MET A 43 -8.55 -4.47 -0.53
C MET A 43 -8.75 -3.21 -1.40
N GLN A 44 -10.00 -2.85 -1.69
CA GLN A 44 -10.33 -1.68 -2.49
C GLN A 44 -9.80 -0.39 -1.86
N HIS A 45 -9.98 -0.24 -0.55
CA HIS A 45 -9.47 0.91 0.18
C HIS A 45 -7.93 0.99 0.14
N LEU A 46 -7.24 -0.15 0.24
CA LEU A 46 -5.79 -0.21 0.13
C LEU A 46 -5.29 0.20 -1.27
N TYR A 47 -5.97 -0.26 -2.32
CA TYR A 47 -5.66 0.12 -3.70
C TYR A 47 -5.93 1.60 -3.95
N LEU A 48 -7.05 2.13 -3.45
CA LEU A 48 -7.38 3.54 -3.54
C LEU A 48 -6.34 4.41 -2.82
N LYS A 49 -5.92 4.01 -1.61
CA LYS A 49 -4.82 4.67 -0.88
C LYS A 49 -3.53 4.71 -1.68
N SER A 50 -3.20 3.59 -2.34
CA SER A 50 -2.01 3.52 -3.21
C SER A 50 -2.14 4.43 -4.42
N TYR A 51 -3.33 4.48 -5.02
CA TYR A 51 -3.63 5.36 -6.16
C TYR A 51 -3.48 6.84 -5.80
N CYS A 52 -4.02 7.29 -4.67
CA CYS A 52 -3.92 8.68 -4.22
C CYS A 52 -2.46 9.11 -3.94
N ARG A 53 -1.58 8.16 -3.63
CA ARG A 53 -0.16 8.38 -3.35
C ARG A 53 0.75 8.07 -4.53
N ARG A 54 0.20 7.66 -5.68
CA ARG A 54 1.00 7.12 -6.78
C ARG A 54 2.03 8.14 -7.28
N GLU A 55 1.71 9.43 -7.26
CA GLU A 55 2.64 10.49 -7.69
C GLU A 55 3.61 10.93 -6.59
N ASN A 56 3.44 10.43 -5.36
CA ASN A 56 4.27 10.80 -4.22
C ASN A 56 5.59 10.02 -4.23
N LEU A 57 6.66 10.72 -3.85
CA LEU A 57 8.00 10.18 -3.67
C LEU A 57 8.46 10.40 -2.24
N LYS A 58 9.26 9.47 -1.73
CA LYS A 58 9.95 9.55 -0.45
C LYS A 58 11.43 9.75 -0.71
N PHE A 59 11.97 10.81 -0.14
CA PHE A 59 13.38 11.14 -0.18
C PHE A 59 13.98 10.80 1.18
N PHE A 60 15.13 10.14 1.19
CA PHE A 60 15.89 9.77 2.38
C PHE A 60 17.33 10.24 2.24
N GLY A 61 17.98 10.50 3.38
CA GLY A 61 19.38 10.92 3.43
C GLY A 61 19.62 12.40 3.11
N VAL A 62 18.57 13.18 2.82
CA VAL A 62 18.72 14.61 2.55
C VAL A 62 18.95 15.35 3.88
N PRO A 63 20.09 16.05 4.06
CA PRO A 63 20.38 16.75 5.29
C PRO A 63 19.42 17.94 5.47
N GLU A 64 18.91 18.11 6.68
CA GLU A 64 18.20 19.33 7.06
C GLU A 64 19.23 20.42 7.35
N SER A 65 19.00 21.63 6.84
CA SER A 65 19.92 22.75 7.09
C SER A 65 19.94 23.11 8.58
N GLU A 66 21.11 22.99 9.21
CA GLU A 66 21.35 23.38 10.62
C GLU A 66 21.17 24.89 10.86
N ALA A 67 21.06 25.70 9.79
CA ALA A 67 20.86 27.15 9.89
C ALA A 67 19.44 27.56 10.37
N SER A 68 18.66 26.62 10.88
CA SER A 68 17.28 26.82 11.37
C SER A 68 17.20 27.45 12.77
N ALA A 69 18.33 27.77 13.41
CA ALA A 69 18.37 28.39 14.75
C ALA A 69 19.13 29.74 14.81
N SER A 70 19.33 30.43 13.68
CA SER A 70 19.78 31.82 13.68
C SER A 70 18.57 32.75 13.64
N GLU A 71 18.33 33.47 14.73
CA GLU A 71 17.27 34.47 14.89
C GLU A 71 17.10 35.36 13.65
N GLY A 72 15.89 35.37 13.07
CA GLY A 72 15.44 36.43 12.15
C GLY A 72 15.48 36.16 10.65
N LYS A 73 15.83 34.96 10.17
CA LYS A 73 15.63 34.57 8.75
C LYS A 73 14.54 33.51 8.66
N ASP A 74 13.60 33.69 7.74
CA ASP A 74 12.54 32.72 7.44
C ASP A 74 13.13 31.32 7.39
N ALA A 75 12.63 30.42 8.23
CA ALA A 75 13.12 29.04 8.32
C ALA A 75 13.27 28.49 6.90
N VAL A 76 14.49 28.08 6.52
CA VAL A 76 14.74 27.44 5.22
C VAL A 76 13.80 26.25 5.16
N GLY A 77 12.73 26.39 4.37
CA GLY A 77 11.64 25.43 4.41
C GLY A 77 12.14 24.10 3.86
N THR A 78 11.55 22.99 4.31
CA THR A 78 11.78 21.66 3.71
C THR A 78 11.66 21.68 2.17
N ILE A 79 10.85 22.61 1.66
CA ILE A 79 10.70 22.91 0.22
C ILE A 79 11.99 23.39 -0.42
N ASP A 80 12.72 24.30 0.21
CA ASP A 80 13.94 24.89 -0.35
C ASP A 80 15.07 23.86 -0.34
N VAL A 81 15.25 23.13 0.77
CA VAL A 81 16.19 21.99 0.85
C VAL A 81 15.93 20.97 -0.26
N LEU A 82 14.66 20.65 -0.53
CA LEU A 82 14.32 19.70 -1.60
C LEU A 82 14.54 20.29 -3.00
N ARG A 83 14.35 21.60 -3.19
CA ARG A 83 14.63 22.28 -4.47
C ARG A 83 16.12 22.29 -4.76
N ASP A 84 16.93 22.59 -3.76
CA ASP A 84 18.39 22.56 -3.85
C ASP A 84 18.86 21.13 -4.14
N PHE A 85 18.32 20.12 -3.44
CA PHE A 85 18.61 18.71 -3.75
C PHE A 85 18.25 18.31 -5.19
N LEU A 86 17.07 18.70 -5.68
CA LEU A 86 16.67 18.43 -7.07
C LEU A 86 17.60 19.08 -8.09
N HIS A 87 18.14 20.27 -7.78
CA HIS A 87 19.03 20.99 -8.66
C HIS A 87 20.47 20.50 -8.59
N ASP A 88 21.04 20.49 -7.39
CA ASP A 88 22.46 20.27 -7.16
C ASP A 88 22.85 18.79 -7.22
N VAL A 89 21.99 17.91 -6.68
CA VAL A 89 22.25 16.45 -6.66
C VAL A 89 21.69 15.77 -7.90
N LEU A 90 20.46 16.11 -8.30
CA LEU A 90 19.78 15.43 -9.40
C LEU A 90 19.90 16.16 -10.75
N GLY A 91 20.50 17.35 -10.79
CA GLY A 91 20.75 18.10 -12.04
C GLY A 91 19.47 18.63 -12.71
N PHE A 92 18.33 18.63 -12.02
CA PHE A 92 17.11 19.23 -12.57
C PHE A 92 17.24 20.76 -12.49
N GLY A 93 17.27 21.44 -13.66
CA GLY A 93 17.35 22.90 -13.70
C GLY A 93 16.30 23.57 -12.80
N TYR A 94 16.64 24.75 -12.23
CA TYR A 94 15.91 25.37 -11.11
C TYR A 94 14.40 25.09 -11.16
N PRO A 95 13.87 24.25 -10.26
CA PRO A 95 12.44 24.08 -10.15
C PRO A 95 11.85 25.46 -9.85
N LYS A 96 11.19 26.06 -10.86
CA LYS A 96 10.74 27.46 -10.81
C LYS A 96 10.03 27.72 -9.48
N ARG A 97 10.22 28.91 -8.88
CA ARG A 97 9.63 29.32 -7.57
C ARG A 97 8.12 29.03 -7.44
N ASN A 98 7.40 28.92 -8.57
CA ASN A 98 5.99 28.55 -8.69
C ASN A 98 5.71 27.04 -8.83
N MET A 99 6.69 26.17 -8.56
CA MET A 99 6.46 24.73 -8.44
C MET A 99 5.78 24.48 -7.10
N GLU A 100 4.44 24.43 -7.15
CA GLU A 100 3.63 23.97 -6.03
C GLU A 100 3.85 22.47 -5.84
N PHE A 101 4.42 22.07 -4.71
CA PHE A 101 4.58 20.68 -4.29
C PHE A 101 3.26 19.95 -4.00
N LYS A 102 2.12 20.56 -4.34
CA LYS A 102 0.81 19.97 -4.11
C LYS A 102 0.57 18.73 -4.99
N ARG A 103 1.20 18.65 -6.16
CA ARG A 103 1.28 17.45 -7.01
C ARG A 103 2.52 17.62 -7.87
N VAL A 104 3.44 16.67 -7.85
CA VAL A 104 4.58 16.57 -8.79
C VAL A 104 4.02 16.43 -10.21
N HIS A 105 3.57 17.53 -10.81
CA HIS A 105 2.93 17.61 -12.12
C HIS A 105 3.72 18.47 -13.12
N ARG A 106 4.94 18.89 -12.74
CA ARG A 106 5.87 19.55 -13.66
C ARG A 106 7.15 18.76 -13.92
N ILE A 107 7.58 17.97 -12.94
CA ILE A 107 8.69 17.02 -13.10
C ILE A 107 8.04 15.64 -13.14
N ASP A 108 8.33 14.86 -14.17
CA ASP A 108 7.80 13.51 -14.30
C ASP A 108 8.36 12.60 -13.19
N ARG A 109 7.48 12.00 -12.38
CA ARG A 109 7.84 11.08 -11.29
C ARG A 109 8.75 9.96 -11.79
N GLU A 110 8.50 9.42 -12.99
CA GLU A 110 9.33 8.34 -13.55
C GLU A 110 10.74 8.83 -13.90
N THR A 111 10.89 10.12 -14.22
CA THR A 111 12.19 10.76 -14.44
C THR A 111 12.96 10.95 -13.13
N VAL A 112 12.32 11.40 -12.05
CA VAL A 112 12.95 11.51 -10.72
C VAL A 112 13.36 10.14 -10.18
N LEU A 113 12.51 9.11 -10.34
CA LEU A 113 12.84 7.74 -9.94
C LEU A 113 14.00 7.16 -10.76
N ARG A 114 14.12 7.52 -12.05
CA ARG A 114 15.25 7.13 -12.88
C ARG A 114 16.55 7.72 -12.36
N ALA A 115 16.59 9.02 -12.08
CA ALA A 115 17.75 9.67 -11.47
C ALA A 115 18.09 9.04 -10.11
N GLY A 116 17.08 8.65 -9.32
CA GLY A 116 17.27 7.94 -8.06
C GLY A 116 18.03 6.61 -8.18
N PHE A 117 18.00 5.91 -9.33
CA PHE A 117 18.80 4.70 -9.52
C PHE A 117 20.30 4.98 -9.67
N GLU A 118 20.66 6.20 -10.09
CA GLU A 118 22.05 6.63 -10.24
C GLU A 118 22.69 6.97 -8.88
N LEU A 119 21.88 7.15 -7.83
CA LEU A 119 22.31 7.46 -6.46
C LEU A 119 22.76 6.24 -5.63
N LYS A 120 22.88 5.05 -6.25
CA LYS A 120 23.03 3.76 -5.55
C LYS A 120 24.23 3.70 -4.58
N ASP A 121 25.30 4.43 -4.87
CA ASP A 121 26.52 4.46 -4.07
C ASP A 121 26.61 5.69 -3.13
N THR A 122 25.49 6.41 -2.96
CA THR A 122 25.36 7.56 -2.05
C THR A 122 24.47 7.20 -0.86
N GLU A 123 24.36 8.11 0.11
CA GLU A 123 23.42 7.99 1.23
C GLU A 123 21.96 8.33 0.86
N TYR A 124 21.75 8.88 -0.35
CA TYR A 124 20.44 9.32 -0.79
C TYR A 124 19.61 8.18 -1.37
N MET A 125 18.33 8.16 -1.05
CA MET A 125 17.40 7.20 -1.63
C MET A 125 16.06 7.85 -1.98
N ILE A 126 15.56 7.53 -3.18
CA ILE A 126 14.27 8.02 -3.68
C ILE A 126 13.38 6.82 -3.97
N LEU A 127 12.26 6.70 -3.24
CA LEU A 127 11.33 5.59 -3.35
C LEU A 127 9.91 6.08 -3.65
N GLN A 128 9.10 5.22 -4.26
CA GLN A 128 7.66 5.45 -4.36
C GLN A 128 6.99 5.35 -2.99
N ASP A 129 6.01 6.21 -2.73
CA ASP A 129 5.20 6.14 -1.51
C ASP A 129 4.09 5.08 -1.63
N PHE A 130 4.38 3.87 -1.18
CA PHE A 130 3.39 2.82 -1.01
C PHE A 130 2.89 2.71 0.44
N PRO A 131 1.61 2.36 0.64
CA PRO A 131 1.13 1.87 1.93
C PRO A 131 1.96 0.67 2.43
N GLN A 132 2.12 0.56 3.75
CA GLN A 132 2.98 -0.47 4.36
C GLN A 132 2.50 -1.89 4.04
N GLU A 133 1.19 -2.10 3.94
CA GLU A 133 0.59 -3.38 3.60
C GLU A 133 1.01 -3.83 2.19
N ILE A 134 1.03 -2.93 1.22
CA ILE A 134 1.53 -3.22 -0.14
C ILE A 134 3.02 -3.57 -0.10
N ILE A 135 3.82 -2.83 0.65
CA ILE A 135 5.26 -3.12 0.81
C ILE A 135 5.45 -4.52 1.40
N LYS A 136 4.70 -4.87 2.46
CA LYS A 136 4.73 -6.21 3.09
C LYS A 136 4.35 -7.30 2.09
N ARG A 137 3.30 -7.12 1.29
CA ARG A 137 2.86 -8.09 0.28
C ARG A 137 3.87 -8.25 -0.86
N ARG A 138 4.47 -7.16 -1.33
CA ARG A 138 5.56 -7.20 -2.32
C ARG A 138 6.79 -7.93 -1.79
N ARG A 139 7.16 -7.70 -0.52
CA ARG A 139 8.29 -8.38 0.14
C ARG A 139 8.17 -9.90 0.09
N LYS A 140 6.96 -10.45 0.31
CA LYS A 140 6.69 -11.90 0.20
C LYS A 140 7.00 -12.46 -1.19
N GLN A 141 6.84 -11.66 -2.24
CA GLN A 141 7.05 -12.05 -3.64
C GLN A 141 8.48 -11.75 -4.14
N MET A 142 9.34 -11.13 -3.32
CA MET A 142 10.71 -10.80 -3.72
C MET A 142 11.57 -11.99 -4.14
N PRO A 143 11.48 -13.19 -3.51
CA PRO A 143 12.24 -14.35 -3.97
C PRO A 143 11.93 -14.72 -5.42
N LYS A 144 10.64 -14.85 -5.75
CA LYS A 144 10.14 -15.15 -7.11
C LYS A 144 10.59 -14.08 -8.11
N LEU A 145 10.49 -12.81 -7.74
CA LEU A 145 10.92 -11.69 -8.59
C LEU A 145 12.44 -11.74 -8.86
N LYS A 146 13.26 -11.96 -7.83
CA LYS A 146 14.72 -12.03 -7.97
C LYS A 146 15.14 -13.19 -8.85
N GLU A 147 14.50 -14.35 -8.68
CA GLU A 147 14.77 -15.54 -9.49
C GLU A 147 14.44 -15.32 -10.96
N ALA A 148 13.27 -14.74 -11.26
CA ALA A 148 12.88 -14.43 -12.64
C ALA A 148 13.79 -13.39 -13.30
N LYS A 149 14.23 -12.37 -12.55
CA LYS A 149 15.25 -11.42 -13.04
C LYS A 149 16.56 -12.12 -13.39
N LYS A 150 17.02 -13.08 -12.58
CA LYS A 150 18.24 -13.87 -12.88
C LYS A 150 18.10 -14.66 -14.18
N ARG A 151 16.89 -15.11 -14.51
CA ARG A 151 16.56 -15.80 -15.76
C ARG A 151 16.36 -14.86 -16.96
N GLY A 152 16.52 -13.55 -16.79
CA GLY A 152 16.32 -12.55 -17.85
C GLY A 152 14.85 -12.27 -18.20
N GLN A 153 13.90 -12.72 -17.38
CA GLN A 153 12.47 -12.52 -17.63
C GLN A 153 12.02 -11.09 -17.34
N LYS A 154 11.00 -10.63 -18.08
CA LYS A 154 10.42 -9.30 -17.85
C LYS A 154 9.52 -9.35 -16.63
N VAL A 155 9.90 -8.65 -15.56
CA VAL A 155 9.13 -8.59 -14.31
C VAL A 155 8.56 -7.21 -14.05
N SER A 156 7.31 -7.13 -13.60
CA SER A 156 6.70 -5.86 -13.16
C SER A 156 5.58 -6.10 -12.14
N PHE A 157 5.39 -5.16 -11.23
CA PHE A 157 4.15 -5.08 -10.45
C PHE A 157 3.10 -4.28 -11.23
N SER A 158 1.81 -4.63 -11.08
CA SER A 158 0.72 -3.86 -11.71
C SER A 158 0.66 -2.43 -11.15
N LYS A 159 0.24 -1.48 -12.00
CA LYS A 159 -0.02 -0.09 -11.59
C LYS A 159 -1.38 0.06 -10.87
N SER A 160 -2.40 -0.70 -11.27
CA SER A 160 -3.74 -0.68 -10.67
C SER A 160 -3.86 -1.54 -9.43
N GLU A 161 -3.13 -2.66 -9.40
CA GLU A 161 -3.14 -3.63 -8.30
C GLU A 161 -1.70 -3.80 -7.81
N PRO A 162 -1.23 -2.88 -6.96
CA PRO A 162 0.20 -2.64 -6.77
C PRO A 162 0.94 -3.81 -6.15
N ASP A 163 0.29 -4.76 -5.49
CA ASP A 163 0.90 -5.97 -4.95
C ASP A 163 0.89 -7.17 -5.92
N LYS A 164 0.28 -7.08 -7.10
CA LYS A 164 0.27 -8.19 -8.08
C LYS A 164 1.52 -8.20 -8.94
N LEU A 165 2.30 -9.28 -8.86
CA LEU A 165 3.49 -9.51 -9.67
C LEU A 165 3.15 -10.15 -11.02
N PHE A 166 3.75 -9.63 -12.08
CA PHE A 166 3.69 -10.16 -13.43
C PHE A 166 5.09 -10.55 -13.90
N ILE A 167 5.20 -11.73 -14.50
CA ILE A 167 6.42 -12.25 -15.12
C ILE A 167 6.07 -12.61 -16.56
N ASP A 168 6.75 -12.01 -17.53
CA ASP A 168 6.47 -12.14 -18.96
C ASP A 168 4.99 -11.89 -19.31
N GLY A 169 4.39 -10.92 -18.62
CA GLY A 169 2.98 -10.54 -18.80
C GLY A 169 1.96 -11.44 -18.11
N LYS A 170 2.39 -12.53 -17.45
CA LYS A 170 1.50 -13.45 -16.72
C LYS A 170 1.47 -13.12 -15.23
N PHE A 171 0.28 -13.07 -14.65
CA PHE A 171 0.10 -12.89 -13.21
C PHE A 171 0.63 -14.11 -12.45
N ILE A 172 1.41 -13.86 -11.41
CA ILE A 172 1.94 -14.88 -10.52
C ILE A 172 1.28 -14.71 -9.16
N SER A 173 0.58 -15.75 -8.70
CA SER A 173 0.03 -15.76 -7.35
C SER A 173 1.16 -15.71 -6.32
N ALA A 174 0.91 -14.95 -5.25
CA ALA A 174 1.83 -14.76 -4.14
C ALA A 174 2.18 -16.09 -3.46
#